data_AF-U3IWC2-F1
#
_entry.id   AF-U3IWC2-F1
#
_cell.length_a   1.000
_cell.length_b   1.000
_cell.length_c   1.000
_cell.angle_alpha   90.00
_cell.angle_beta   90.00
_cell.angle_gamma   90.00
#
_symmetry.space_group_name_H-M   'P 1'
#
loop_
_entity.id
_entity.type
_entity.pdbx_description
1 polymer ?
#
loop_
_entity_poly.entity_id
_entity_poly.type
_entity_poly.pdbx_seq_one_letter_code
_entity_poly.pdbx_strand_id
1 'polypeptide(L)'
;MVKEECKALLDALSKVTACYRHMVLTIGGTSDSQNLREELKKTRQKAQELAVANRNKLTAVLKDKSVSKEDKAEFERLWVIFSTCLEILEIDMRRALELGHEFPLNVPKKHLIQTGMSGGTSGVAARAMSIQNMKYEAEHNIDVVDLKDLENEINQWSSPPEAIELFKSREISLAPPQFYELCRLCNFSSLHELHKFSSDRALEGCECWMPIMLTASDGLIQLLPGDELYPEDPDYTGEMNTVMSTDKMVEDLMKEGSTFHRIVIKNINSLALYVNIQAKYKHMNPLMINTDCSDYNSRL
;
A
#
# COMPACT_ATOMS: atom_id res chain seq x y z
N MET A 1 -22.52 10.13 41.61
CA MET A 1 -21.03 10.10 41.55
C MET A 1 -20.53 8.77 40.98
N VAL A 2 -20.73 7.63 41.66
CA VAL A 2 -20.26 6.30 41.20
C VAL A 2 -20.77 5.91 39.79
N LYS A 3 -22.03 6.23 39.49
CA LYS A 3 -22.65 5.98 38.18
C LYS A 3 -21.92 6.69 37.02
N GLU A 4 -21.63 7.99 37.19
CA GLU A 4 -20.91 8.79 36.19
C GLU A 4 -19.47 8.30 36.01
N GLU A 5 -18.82 7.86 37.09
CA GLU A 5 -17.47 7.29 37.01
C GLU A 5 -17.45 5.95 36.25
N CYS A 6 -18.45 5.08 36.45
CA CYS A 6 -18.59 3.84 35.67
C CYS A 6 -18.83 4.15 34.19
N LYS A 7 -19.68 5.15 33.88
CA LYS A 7 -19.91 5.59 32.49
C LYS A 7 -18.63 6.14 31.85
N ALA A 8 -17.90 7.01 32.55
CA ALA A 8 -16.66 7.58 32.04
C ALA A 8 -15.58 6.51 31.77
N LEU A 9 -15.43 5.54 32.67
CA LEU A 9 -14.52 4.41 32.48
C LEU A 9 -14.93 3.53 31.29
N LEU A 10 -16.23 3.32 31.10
CA LEU A 10 -16.75 2.53 30.00
C LEU A 10 -16.61 3.24 28.65
N ASP A 11 -16.86 4.55 28.60
CA ASP A 11 -16.63 5.39 27.42
C ASP A 11 -15.15 5.40 27.04
N ALA A 12 -14.25 5.49 28.03
CA ALA A 12 -12.81 5.38 27.80
C ALA A 12 -12.44 4.02 27.22
N LEU A 13 -12.98 2.92 27.77
CA LEU A 13 -12.75 1.57 27.24
C LEU A 13 -13.27 1.44 25.81
N SER A 14 -14.49 1.92 25.53
CA SER A 14 -15.10 1.88 24.21
C SER A 14 -14.24 2.61 23.17
N LYS A 15 -13.75 3.82 23.50
CA LYS A 15 -12.85 4.60 22.63
C LYS A 15 -11.53 3.89 22.37
N VAL A 16 -10.93 3.30 23.41
CA VAL A 16 -9.67 2.55 23.27
C VAL A 16 -9.88 1.30 22.42
N THR A 17 -10.98 0.56 22.60
CA THR A 17 -11.34 -0.59 21.76
C THR A 17 -11.53 -0.18 20.30
N ALA A 18 -12.22 0.94 20.04
CA ALA A 18 -12.38 1.47 18.68
C ALA A 18 -11.03 1.88 18.06
N CYS A 19 -10.17 2.57 18.82
CA CYS A 19 -8.81 2.92 18.39
C CYS A 19 -7.98 1.67 18.05
N TYR A 20 -8.05 0.64 18.90
CA TYR A 20 -7.40 -0.63 18.66
C TYR A 20 -7.85 -1.25 17.34
N ARG A 21 -9.17 -1.33 17.11
CA ARG A 21 -9.74 -1.83 15.85
C ARG A 21 -9.21 -1.09 14.63
N HIS A 22 -9.16 0.23 14.67
CA HIS A 22 -8.67 1.04 13.55
C HIS A 22 -7.21 0.71 13.20
N MET A 23 -6.37 0.47 14.21
CA MET A 23 -4.98 0.06 13.98
C MET A 23 -4.87 -1.39 13.49
N VAL A 24 -5.74 -2.30 13.95
CA VAL A 24 -5.76 -3.69 13.46
C VAL A 24 -6.11 -3.74 11.97
N LEU A 25 -7.04 -2.89 11.52
CA LEU A 25 -7.43 -2.81 10.10
C LEU A 25 -6.31 -2.33 9.18
N THR A 26 -5.23 -1.74 9.71
CA THR A 26 -4.09 -1.28 8.91
C THR A 26 -2.95 -2.29 8.85
N ILE A 27 -3.01 -3.40 9.59
CA ILE A 27 -2.02 -4.48 9.51
C ILE A 27 -2.07 -5.14 8.12
N GLY A 28 -0.92 -5.41 7.52
CA GLY A 28 -0.76 -5.89 6.15
C GLY A 28 -0.96 -4.82 5.07
N GLY A 29 -1.33 -3.60 5.46
CA GLY A 29 -1.53 -2.47 4.55
C GLY A 29 -0.31 -1.55 4.45
N THR A 30 -0.46 -0.43 3.74
CA THR A 30 0.61 0.56 3.52
C THR A 30 1.03 1.32 4.77
N SER A 31 0.26 1.25 5.86
CA SER A 31 0.60 1.86 7.15
C SER A 31 1.14 0.85 8.17
N ASP A 32 1.30 -0.42 7.77
CA ASP A 32 1.84 -1.45 8.65
C ASP A 32 3.34 -1.25 8.85
N SER A 33 3.74 -1.09 10.10
CA SER A 33 5.10 -0.72 10.49
C SER A 33 5.40 -1.19 11.90
N GLN A 34 6.69 -1.26 12.25
CA GLN A 34 7.10 -1.60 13.61
C GLN A 34 6.45 -0.67 14.65
N ASN A 35 6.36 0.62 14.35
CA ASN A 35 5.70 1.61 15.20
C ASN A 35 4.22 1.29 15.41
N LEU A 36 3.49 0.92 14.35
CA LEU A 36 2.09 0.47 14.46
C LEU A 36 1.98 -0.78 15.36
N ARG A 37 2.87 -1.76 15.20
CA ARG A 37 2.86 -2.99 16.02
C ARG A 37 3.12 -2.70 17.50
N GLU A 38 3.97 -1.72 17.80
CA GLU A 38 4.23 -1.24 19.16
C GLU A 38 3.05 -0.45 19.75
N GLU A 39 2.42 0.42 18.96
CA GLU A 39 1.21 1.14 19.37
C GLU A 39 0.02 0.21 19.61
N LEU A 40 -0.14 -0.84 18.81
CA LEU A 40 -1.09 -1.93 19.08
C LEU A 40 -0.81 -2.59 20.43
N LYS A 41 0.46 -2.85 20.76
CA LYS A 41 0.85 -3.42 22.06
C LYS A 41 0.55 -2.46 23.22
N LYS A 42 0.83 -1.18 23.09
CA LYS A 42 0.52 -0.17 24.12
C LYS A 42 -1.00 -0.02 24.29
N THR A 43 -1.74 0.00 23.20
CA THR A 43 -3.19 0.22 23.23
C THR A 43 -3.94 -0.98 23.81
N ARG A 44 -3.55 -2.23 23.51
CA ARG A 44 -4.14 -3.41 24.17
C ARG A 44 -3.86 -3.43 25.67
N GLN A 45 -2.67 -2.99 26.10
CA GLN A 45 -2.32 -2.91 27.53
C GLN A 45 -3.22 -1.89 28.25
N LYS A 46 -3.41 -0.71 27.64
CA LYS A 46 -4.34 0.30 28.16
C LYS A 46 -5.80 -0.19 28.18
N ALA A 47 -6.24 -0.92 27.15
CA ALA A 47 -7.57 -1.52 27.12
C ALA A 47 -7.76 -2.52 28.28
N GLN A 48 -6.75 -3.36 28.55
CA GLN A 48 -6.77 -4.31 29.65
C GLN A 48 -6.85 -3.62 31.02
N GLU A 49 -6.10 -2.55 31.23
CA GLU A 49 -6.16 -1.76 32.47
C GLU A 49 -7.55 -1.16 32.70
N LEU A 50 -8.12 -0.52 31.67
CA LEU A 50 -9.48 0.02 31.71
C LEU A 50 -10.52 -1.08 31.92
N ALA A 51 -10.34 -2.25 31.29
CA ALA A 51 -11.24 -3.39 31.46
C ALA A 51 -11.24 -3.91 32.91
N VAL A 52 -10.06 -4.05 33.53
CA VAL A 52 -9.94 -4.47 34.93
C VAL A 52 -10.57 -3.44 35.87
N ALA A 53 -10.32 -2.15 35.64
CA ALA A 53 -10.91 -1.07 36.43
C ALA A 53 -12.45 -1.07 36.34
N ASN A 54 -13.00 -1.14 35.13
CA ASN A 54 -14.45 -1.23 34.88
C ASN A 54 -15.05 -2.46 35.56
N ARG A 55 -14.46 -3.65 35.33
CA ARG A 55 -14.94 -4.91 35.90
C ARG A 55 -15.04 -4.83 37.41
N ASN A 56 -13.97 -4.40 38.07
CA ASN A 56 -13.90 -4.36 39.53
C ASN A 56 -14.98 -3.43 40.09
N LYS A 57 -15.18 -2.27 39.44
CA LYS A 57 -16.16 -1.26 39.88
C LYS A 57 -17.60 -1.70 39.64
N LEU A 58 -17.92 -2.15 38.43
CA LEU A 58 -19.27 -2.66 38.11
C LEU A 58 -19.63 -3.88 38.96
N THR A 59 -18.69 -4.81 39.17
CA THR A 59 -18.92 -5.99 40.02
C THR A 59 -19.18 -5.60 41.47
N ALA A 60 -18.46 -4.60 42.00
CA ALA A 60 -18.67 -4.12 43.36
C ALA A 60 -20.07 -3.52 43.53
N VAL A 61 -20.50 -2.69 42.58
CA VAL A 61 -21.81 -2.03 42.62
C VAL A 61 -22.97 -3.02 42.41
N LEU A 62 -22.84 -3.96 41.47
CA LEU A 62 -23.88 -4.96 41.19
C LEU A 62 -24.09 -5.97 42.34
N LYS A 63 -23.06 -6.16 43.19
CA LYS A 63 -23.16 -6.99 44.40
C LYS A 63 -23.76 -6.25 45.59
N ASP A 64 -23.79 -4.94 45.57
CA ASP A 64 -24.35 -4.12 46.64
C ASP A 64 -25.89 -4.19 46.64
N LYS A 65 -26.46 -4.69 47.74
CA LYS A 65 -27.91 -4.84 47.91
C LYS A 65 -28.62 -3.54 48.28
N SER A 66 -27.88 -2.49 48.60
CA SER A 66 -28.42 -1.17 48.97
C SER A 66 -28.77 -0.28 47.78
N VAL A 67 -28.36 -0.67 46.57
CA VAL A 67 -28.60 0.08 45.33
C VAL A 67 -30.08 0.04 44.94
N SER A 68 -30.61 1.18 44.48
CA SER A 68 -31.99 1.30 44.00
C SER A 68 -32.26 0.35 42.82
N LYS A 69 -33.52 -0.07 42.63
CA LYS A 69 -33.89 -0.95 41.50
C LYS A 69 -33.61 -0.29 40.14
N GLU A 70 -33.83 1.01 40.04
CA GLU A 70 -33.61 1.78 38.81
C GLU A 70 -32.12 1.92 38.48
N ASP A 71 -31.28 2.24 39.47
CA ASP A 71 -29.84 2.31 39.25
C ASP A 71 -29.25 0.93 38.96
N LYS A 72 -29.77 -0.12 39.62
CA LYS A 72 -29.34 -1.50 39.35
C LYS A 72 -29.58 -1.89 37.90
N ALA A 73 -30.75 -1.57 37.34
CA ALA A 73 -31.05 -1.83 35.92
C ALA A 73 -30.07 -1.07 34.99
N GLU A 74 -29.71 0.16 35.33
CA GLU A 74 -28.74 0.93 34.54
C GLU A 74 -27.32 0.36 34.66
N PHE A 75 -26.89 -0.11 35.84
CA PHE A 75 -25.61 -0.81 35.98
C PHE A 75 -25.57 -2.14 35.23
N GLU A 76 -26.68 -2.87 35.15
CA GLU A 76 -26.81 -4.06 34.31
C GLU A 76 -26.68 -3.71 32.83
N ARG A 77 -27.26 -2.60 32.36
CA ARG A 77 -27.05 -2.10 30.99
C ARG A 77 -25.59 -1.74 30.72
N LEU A 78 -24.92 -1.06 31.66
CA LEU A 78 -23.49 -0.75 31.54
C LEU A 78 -22.63 -2.02 31.51
N TRP A 79 -23.01 -3.05 32.27
CA TRP A 79 -22.35 -4.35 32.24
C TRP A 79 -22.47 -5.03 30.89
N VAL A 80 -23.64 -4.98 30.25
CA VAL A 80 -23.83 -5.52 28.89
C VAL A 80 -22.90 -4.81 27.89
N ILE A 81 -22.86 -3.48 27.90
CA ILE A 81 -21.98 -2.69 27.01
C ILE A 81 -20.50 -3.03 27.30
N PHE A 82 -20.14 -3.14 28.58
CA PHE A 82 -18.81 -3.56 29.00
C PHE A 82 -18.43 -4.93 28.43
N SER A 83 -19.30 -5.93 28.56
CA SER A 83 -19.10 -7.27 28.00
C SER A 83 -18.93 -7.23 26.48
N THR A 84 -19.77 -6.47 25.77
CA THR A 84 -19.63 -6.28 24.32
C THR A 84 -18.30 -5.64 23.93
N CYS A 85 -17.81 -4.66 24.70
CA CYS A 85 -16.49 -4.06 24.45
C CYS A 85 -15.35 -5.08 24.60
N LEU A 86 -15.45 -6.03 25.53
CA LEU A 86 -14.46 -7.10 25.70
C LEU A 86 -14.50 -8.11 24.56
N GLU A 87 -15.69 -8.50 24.13
CA GLU A 87 -15.85 -9.42 22.99
C GLU A 87 -15.25 -8.84 21.71
N ILE A 88 -15.52 -7.56 21.42
CA ILE A 88 -14.94 -6.87 20.26
C ILE A 88 -13.42 -6.78 20.39
N LEU A 89 -12.90 -6.42 21.56
CA LEU A 89 -11.46 -6.33 21.80
C LEU A 89 -10.78 -7.68 21.58
N GLU A 90 -11.38 -8.78 22.07
CA GLU A 90 -10.87 -10.13 21.88
C GLU A 90 -10.83 -10.51 20.39
N ILE A 91 -11.91 -10.26 19.66
CA ILE A 91 -12.00 -10.52 18.21
C ILE A 91 -10.90 -9.76 17.47
N ASP A 92 -10.73 -8.47 17.75
CA ASP A 92 -9.72 -7.65 17.11
C ASP A 92 -8.30 -8.06 17.51
N MET A 93 -8.08 -8.54 18.75
CA MET A 93 -6.79 -9.08 19.19
C MET A 93 -6.41 -10.38 18.48
N ARG A 94 -7.37 -11.29 18.29
CA ARG A 94 -7.16 -12.52 17.50
C ARG A 94 -6.85 -12.18 16.05
N ARG A 95 -7.61 -11.26 15.47
CA ARG A 95 -7.37 -10.76 14.12
C ARG A 95 -5.99 -10.13 13.96
N ALA A 96 -5.55 -9.34 14.95
CA ALA A 96 -4.21 -8.75 14.94
C ALA A 96 -3.10 -9.81 14.99
N LEU A 97 -3.31 -10.90 15.71
CA LEU A 97 -2.38 -12.03 15.77
C LEU A 97 -2.32 -12.78 14.43
N GLU A 98 -3.48 -13.14 13.87
CA GLU A 98 -3.60 -13.80 12.57
C GLU A 98 -2.94 -12.96 11.47
N LEU A 99 -3.33 -11.69 11.32
CA LEU A 99 -2.73 -10.77 10.36
C LEU A 99 -1.23 -10.57 10.62
N GLY A 100 -0.81 -10.56 11.87
CA GLY A 100 0.60 -10.43 12.20
C GLY A 100 1.46 -11.63 11.77
N HIS A 101 0.88 -12.82 11.69
CA HIS A 101 1.53 -14.03 11.18
C HIS A 101 1.54 -14.08 9.64
N GLU A 102 0.42 -13.73 9.01
CA GLU A 102 0.28 -13.70 7.54
C GLU A 102 1.14 -12.57 6.90
N PHE A 103 1.28 -11.46 7.61
CA PHE A 103 2.08 -10.29 7.19
C PHE A 103 3.25 -10.06 8.16
N PRO A 104 4.29 -10.91 8.12
CA PRO A 104 5.46 -10.69 8.94
C PRO A 104 6.18 -9.42 8.48
N LEU A 105 6.54 -8.55 9.43
CA LEU A 105 7.49 -7.47 9.20
C LEU A 105 8.90 -8.06 9.07
N ASN A 106 9.13 -8.86 8.03
CA ASN A 106 10.46 -9.30 7.67
C ASN A 106 11.22 -8.07 7.22
N VAL A 107 12.06 -7.50 8.09
CA VAL A 107 12.92 -6.36 7.76
C VAL A 107 13.78 -6.72 6.55
N PRO A 108 13.53 -6.21 5.33
CA PRO A 108 14.57 -6.18 4.33
C PRO A 108 15.43 -4.97 4.70
N LYS A 109 16.76 -5.10 4.67
CA LYS A 109 17.68 -3.97 4.93
C LYS A 109 17.50 -2.78 3.96
N LYS A 110 16.67 -2.92 2.92
CA LYS A 110 16.25 -1.87 1.99
C LYS A 110 14.82 -2.10 1.52
N HIS A 111 13.96 -1.11 1.68
CA HIS A 111 12.63 -1.07 1.05
C HIS A 111 12.82 -0.70 -0.43
N LEU A 112 12.25 -1.49 -1.35
CA LEU A 112 12.36 -1.25 -2.80
C LEU A 112 11.52 -0.07 -3.28
N ILE A 113 10.46 0.30 -2.55
CA ILE A 113 9.62 1.46 -2.83
C ILE A 113 9.33 2.17 -1.50
N GLN A 114 10.04 3.27 -1.23
CA GLN A 114 9.64 4.25 -0.23
C GLN A 114 8.59 5.15 -0.87
N THR A 115 7.32 4.89 -0.60
CA THR A 115 6.20 5.70 -1.11
C THR A 115 6.12 7.10 -0.49
N GLY A 116 7.11 7.51 0.31
CA GLY A 116 7.08 8.75 1.10
C GLY A 116 6.02 8.75 2.20
N MET A 117 5.31 7.63 2.40
CA MET A 117 4.26 7.48 3.41
C MET A 117 4.82 6.76 4.64
N SER A 118 5.59 7.47 5.46
CA SER A 118 5.75 7.09 6.86
C SER A 118 4.46 7.51 7.58
N GLY A 119 3.45 6.65 7.51
CA GLY A 119 2.19 6.87 8.22
C GLY A 119 2.43 6.89 9.71
N GLY A 120 2.69 8.07 10.29
CA GLY A 120 2.69 8.26 11.72
C GLY A 120 1.38 7.74 12.29
N THR A 121 1.47 6.84 13.27
CA THR A 121 0.31 6.26 13.97
C THR A 121 -0.59 7.33 14.60
N SER A 122 -0.05 8.54 14.81
CA SER A 122 -0.74 9.75 15.25
C SER A 122 -1.92 10.13 14.35
N GLY A 123 -1.81 10.03 13.02
CA GLY A 123 -2.89 10.41 12.09
C GLY A 123 -4.07 9.44 12.07
N VAL A 124 -3.82 8.16 12.37
CA VAL A 124 -4.87 7.13 12.51
C VAL A 124 -5.55 7.26 13.87
N ALA A 125 -4.78 7.44 14.94
CA ALA A 125 -5.30 7.66 16.30
C ALA A 125 -6.12 8.96 16.41
N ALA A 126 -5.65 10.06 15.81
CA ALA A 126 -6.36 11.34 15.82
C ALA A 126 -7.71 11.28 15.11
N ARG A 127 -7.78 10.61 13.95
CA ARG A 127 -9.03 10.44 13.20
C ARG A 127 -10.03 9.52 13.91
N ALA A 128 -9.54 8.44 14.53
CA ALA A 128 -10.38 7.54 15.32
C ALA A 128 -10.93 8.20 16.60
N MET A 129 -10.17 9.12 17.20
CA MET A 129 -10.52 9.67 18.51
C MET A 129 -11.27 11.01 18.48
N SER A 130 -11.24 11.81 17.41
CA SER A 130 -11.86 13.17 17.40
C SER A 130 -11.57 14.00 18.66
N ILE A 131 -10.36 13.88 19.23
CA ILE A 131 -9.96 14.53 20.49
C ILE A 131 -8.84 15.54 20.21
N GLN A 132 -9.13 16.82 20.43
CA GLN A 132 -8.20 17.96 20.33
C GLN A 132 -7.20 18.05 21.50
N ASN A 133 -7.17 17.12 22.45
CA ASN A 133 -6.35 17.27 23.67
C ASN A 133 -5.73 15.94 24.13
N MET A 134 -4.69 15.48 23.42
CA MET A 134 -3.63 14.69 24.07
C MET A 134 -2.42 15.60 24.24
N LYS A 135 -2.06 15.91 25.48
CA LYS A 135 -0.71 16.41 25.78
C LYS A 135 0.25 15.26 25.51
N TYR A 136 0.88 15.27 24.35
CA TYR A 136 2.12 14.55 24.14
C TYR A 136 3.17 15.21 25.03
N GLU A 137 3.82 14.42 25.90
CA GLU A 137 5.13 14.84 26.41
C GLU A 137 6.04 14.90 25.19
N ALA A 138 6.33 16.13 24.77
CA ALA A 138 7.18 16.39 23.64
C ALA A 138 8.61 15.95 24.01
N GLU A 139 9.01 14.76 23.55
CA GLU A 139 10.43 14.49 23.40
C GLU A 139 10.99 15.55 22.43
N HIS A 140 11.89 16.37 22.97
CA HIS A 140 12.56 17.42 22.23
C HIS A 140 13.39 16.85 21.09
N ASN A 141 13.33 17.52 19.92
CA ASN A 141 14.03 17.27 18.65
C ASN A 141 13.34 16.38 17.59
N ILE A 142 12.01 16.45 17.45
CA ILE A 142 11.35 15.90 16.26
C ILE A 142 11.71 16.71 14.99
N ASP A 143 11.89 18.04 15.08
CA ASP A 143 11.98 18.88 13.88
C ASP A 143 13.30 18.78 13.08
N VAL A 144 14.45 18.46 13.68
CA VAL A 144 15.75 18.49 12.95
C VAL A 144 16.15 17.10 12.43
N VAL A 145 15.78 16.05 13.14
CA VAL A 145 16.03 14.66 12.72
C VAL A 145 15.06 14.29 11.60
N ASP A 146 13.78 14.65 11.72
CA ASP A 146 12.77 14.39 10.68
C ASP A 146 13.05 15.17 9.38
N LEU A 147 13.55 16.41 9.46
CA LEU A 147 13.97 17.15 8.26
C LEU A 147 15.18 16.52 7.57
N LYS A 148 16.11 15.95 8.33
CA LYS A 148 17.33 15.33 7.79
C LYS A 148 17.06 13.94 7.25
N ASP A 149 16.15 13.20 7.88
CA ASP A 149 15.64 11.93 7.39
C ASP A 149 14.78 12.16 6.13
N LEU A 150 13.91 13.18 6.12
CA LEU A 150 13.18 13.60 4.92
C LEU A 150 14.12 14.04 3.78
N GLU A 151 15.20 14.78 4.09
CA GLU A 151 16.22 15.16 3.11
C GLU A 151 16.96 13.93 2.57
N ASN A 152 17.30 12.97 3.43
CA ASN A 152 17.89 11.68 3.02
C ASN A 152 16.92 10.80 2.22
N GLU A 153 15.63 10.86 2.51
CA GLU A 153 14.58 10.18 1.75
C GLU A 153 14.42 10.85 0.39
N ILE A 154 14.27 12.16 0.31
CA ILE A 154 14.18 12.92 -0.96
C ILE A 154 15.43 12.68 -1.82
N ASN A 155 16.62 12.62 -1.23
CA ASN A 155 17.87 12.31 -1.94
C ASN A 155 17.94 10.86 -2.47
N GLN A 156 17.03 9.97 -2.06
CA GLN A 156 16.87 8.63 -2.64
C GLN A 156 15.83 8.57 -3.76
N TRP A 157 15.03 9.63 -3.97
CA TRP A 157 14.10 9.69 -5.09
C TRP A 157 14.89 10.02 -6.35
N SER A 158 14.73 9.16 -7.35
CA SER A 158 15.21 9.42 -8.70
C SER A 158 14.05 9.89 -9.56
N SER A 159 14.31 10.83 -10.46
CA SER A 159 13.40 11.12 -11.56
C SER A 159 13.28 9.91 -12.49
N PRO A 160 12.19 9.77 -13.26
CA PRO A 160 12.04 8.63 -14.18
C PRO A 160 13.22 8.45 -15.16
N PRO A 161 13.79 9.52 -15.77
CA PRO A 161 14.99 9.38 -16.60
C PRO A 161 16.20 8.88 -15.81
N GLU A 162 16.44 9.41 -14.61
CA GLU A 162 17.56 8.96 -13.76
C GLU A 162 17.41 7.49 -13.36
N ALA A 163 16.21 7.04 -13.01
CA ALA A 163 15.94 5.63 -12.70
C ALA A 163 16.22 4.72 -13.91
N ILE A 164 15.87 5.15 -15.13
CA ILE A 164 16.19 4.41 -16.35
C ILE A 164 17.71 4.35 -16.59
N GLU A 165 18.44 5.43 -16.36
CA GLU A 165 19.90 5.44 -16.47
C GLU A 165 20.56 4.54 -15.42
N LEU A 166 20.08 4.55 -14.17
CA LEU A 166 20.53 3.63 -13.11
C LEU A 166 20.24 2.16 -13.46
N PHE A 167 19.14 1.90 -14.16
CA PHE A 167 18.82 0.56 -14.66
C PHE A 167 19.79 0.15 -15.78
N LYS A 168 20.08 1.04 -16.73
CA LYS A 168 21.09 0.81 -17.79
C LYS A 168 22.49 0.57 -17.22
N SER A 169 22.88 1.32 -16.18
CA SER A 169 24.17 1.17 -15.48
C SER A 169 24.22 -0.06 -14.55
N ARG A 170 23.09 -0.78 -14.42
CA ARG A 170 22.93 -1.98 -13.57
C ARG A 170 23.06 -1.69 -12.07
N GLU A 171 22.85 -0.44 -11.67
CA GLU A 171 22.83 -0.03 -10.27
C GLU A 171 21.49 -0.40 -9.60
N ILE A 172 20.42 -0.45 -10.39
CA ILE A 172 19.10 -0.92 -9.96
C ILE A 172 18.56 -1.97 -10.93
N SER A 173 17.54 -2.72 -10.51
CA SER A 173 16.81 -3.67 -11.35
C SER A 173 15.34 -3.24 -11.43
N LEU A 174 14.78 -3.25 -12.64
CA LEU A 174 13.39 -2.90 -12.91
C LEU A 174 12.71 -4.09 -13.56
N ALA A 175 11.60 -4.53 -12.96
CA ALA A 175 10.74 -5.51 -13.63
C ALA A 175 10.10 -4.86 -14.88
N PRO A 176 9.76 -5.62 -15.93
CA PRO A 176 9.21 -5.06 -17.15
C PRO A 176 8.01 -4.11 -16.96
N PRO A 177 7.04 -4.38 -16.07
CA PRO A 177 5.95 -3.42 -15.81
C PRO A 177 6.42 -2.09 -15.21
N GLN A 178 7.44 -2.12 -14.33
CA GLN A 178 8.02 -0.91 -13.74
C GLN A 178 8.78 -0.10 -14.78
N PHE A 179 9.57 -0.77 -15.61
CA PHE A 179 10.28 -0.15 -16.73
C PHE A 179 9.31 0.54 -17.69
N TYR A 180 8.20 -0.12 -18.02
CA TYR A 180 7.14 0.45 -18.86
C TYR A 180 6.61 1.77 -18.30
N GLU A 181 6.22 1.79 -17.02
CA GLU A 181 5.65 2.99 -16.40
C GLU A 181 6.68 4.12 -16.25
N LEU A 182 7.94 3.81 -15.96
CA LEU A 182 9.00 4.82 -15.93
C LEU A 182 9.20 5.45 -17.33
N CYS A 183 9.21 4.65 -18.39
CA CYS A 183 9.25 5.15 -19.76
C CYS A 183 8.04 6.01 -20.12
N ARG A 184 6.86 5.74 -19.53
CA ARG A 184 5.67 6.58 -19.68
C ARG A 184 5.80 7.89 -18.92
N LEU A 185 6.30 7.86 -17.69
CA LEU A 185 6.50 9.05 -16.87
C LEU A 185 7.54 10.01 -17.47
N CYS A 186 8.49 9.50 -18.28
CA CYS A 186 9.42 10.33 -19.04
C CYS A 186 8.76 11.29 -20.05
N ASN A 187 7.47 11.12 -20.37
CA ASN A 187 6.74 12.10 -21.19
C ASN A 187 6.46 13.43 -20.45
N PHE A 188 6.60 13.46 -19.11
CA PHE A 188 6.28 14.64 -18.31
C PHE A 188 7.55 15.31 -17.81
N SER A 189 7.68 16.61 -18.01
CA SER A 189 8.84 17.36 -17.54
C SER A 189 8.67 17.88 -16.11
N SER A 190 7.48 17.74 -15.52
CA SER A 190 7.19 18.18 -14.15
C SER A 190 6.01 17.43 -13.53
N LEU A 191 5.97 17.41 -12.19
CA LEU A 191 4.82 16.89 -11.44
C LEU A 191 3.53 17.66 -11.72
N HIS A 192 3.62 18.96 -12.01
CA HIS A 192 2.45 19.78 -12.34
C HIS A 192 1.78 19.31 -13.64
N GLU A 193 2.58 19.00 -14.67
CA GLU A 193 2.09 18.50 -15.95
C GLU A 193 1.46 17.11 -15.79
N LEU A 194 2.11 16.21 -15.05
CA LEU A 194 1.57 14.89 -14.73
C LEU A 194 0.24 15.00 -13.97
N HIS A 195 0.16 15.88 -12.97
CA HIS A 195 -1.06 16.13 -12.21
C HIS A 195 -2.18 16.66 -13.10
N LYS A 196 -1.87 17.62 -13.99
CA LYS A 196 -2.84 18.15 -14.96
C LYS A 196 -3.34 17.05 -15.90
N PHE A 197 -2.43 16.27 -16.48
CA PHE A 197 -2.79 15.12 -17.33
C PHE A 197 -3.72 14.14 -16.61
N SER A 198 -3.39 13.79 -15.36
CA SER A 198 -4.20 12.91 -14.53
C SER A 198 -5.59 13.50 -14.27
N SER A 199 -5.68 14.80 -13.96
CA SER A 199 -6.94 15.50 -13.72
C SER A 199 -7.81 15.55 -14.98
N ASP A 200 -7.22 15.88 -16.13
CA ASP A 200 -7.92 15.97 -17.42
C ASP A 200 -8.45 14.60 -17.88
N ARG A 201 -7.74 13.52 -17.51
CA ARG A 201 -8.10 12.12 -17.78
C ARG A 201 -9.08 11.53 -16.76
N ALA A 202 -9.35 12.16 -15.62
CA ALA A 202 -9.95 11.48 -14.46
C ALA A 202 -11.30 10.79 -14.72
N LEU A 203 -12.07 11.23 -15.72
CA LEU A 203 -13.36 10.65 -16.12
C LEU A 203 -13.26 9.62 -17.25
N GLU A 204 -12.07 9.41 -17.80
CA GLU A 204 -11.81 8.42 -18.83
C GLU A 204 -11.68 7.02 -18.21
N GLY A 205 -12.00 5.98 -18.98
CA GLY A 205 -11.82 4.59 -18.56
C GLY A 205 -10.35 4.17 -18.52
N CYS A 206 -10.13 2.94 -18.07
CA CYS A 206 -8.85 2.24 -18.15
C CYS A 206 -9.00 0.98 -19.02
N GLU A 207 -7.91 0.60 -19.69
CA GLU A 207 -7.83 -0.72 -20.33
C GLU A 207 -7.37 -1.75 -19.30
N CYS A 208 -7.98 -2.94 -19.32
CA CYS A 208 -7.47 -4.06 -18.54
C CYS A 208 -6.19 -4.58 -19.19
N TRP A 209 -5.09 -4.58 -18.43
CA TRP A 209 -3.79 -4.99 -18.93
C TRP A 209 -3.42 -6.36 -18.38
N MET A 210 -3.12 -7.29 -19.29
CA MET A 210 -2.52 -8.57 -18.95
C MET A 210 -1.36 -8.82 -19.91
N PRO A 211 -0.09 -8.76 -19.46
CA PRO A 211 1.05 -9.10 -20.31
C PRO A 211 1.05 -10.60 -20.59
N ILE A 212 1.31 -10.97 -21.84
CA ILE A 212 1.42 -12.36 -22.27
C ILE A 212 2.84 -12.65 -22.72
N MET A 213 3.42 -13.71 -22.16
CA MET A 213 4.79 -14.11 -22.45
C MET A 213 4.82 -14.94 -23.74
N LEU A 214 5.49 -14.41 -24.77
CA LEU A 214 5.88 -15.13 -25.98
C LEU A 214 7.36 -15.50 -25.88
N THR A 215 7.65 -16.79 -25.98
CA THR A 215 9.04 -17.31 -26.04
C THR A 215 9.50 -17.36 -27.49
N ALA A 216 10.48 -16.53 -27.85
CA ALA A 216 11.18 -16.60 -29.14
C ALA A 216 12.44 -17.47 -29.02
N SER A 217 13.10 -17.77 -30.14
CA SER A 217 14.30 -18.63 -30.13
C SER A 217 15.50 -18.02 -29.38
N ASP A 218 15.58 -16.68 -29.30
CA ASP A 218 16.71 -15.92 -28.74
C ASP A 218 16.31 -14.96 -27.61
N GLY A 219 15.07 -15.01 -27.12
CA GLY A 219 14.63 -14.11 -26.05
C GLY A 219 13.16 -14.28 -25.68
N LEU A 220 12.72 -13.45 -24.73
CA LEU A 220 11.32 -13.40 -24.28
C LEU A 220 10.68 -12.09 -24.73
N ILE A 221 9.40 -12.12 -25.04
CA ILE A 221 8.62 -10.94 -25.41
C ILE A 221 7.38 -10.89 -24.53
N GLN A 222 7.15 -9.77 -23.86
CA GLN A 222 5.86 -9.47 -23.24
C GLN A 222 4.99 -8.72 -24.23
N LEU A 223 3.95 -9.39 -24.70
CA LEU A 223 2.90 -8.81 -25.56
C LEU A 223 1.87 -8.12 -24.67
N LEU A 224 1.47 -6.91 -25.04
CA LEU A 224 0.46 -6.12 -24.34
C LEU A 224 -0.76 -5.90 -25.25
N PRO A 225 -1.94 -5.57 -24.68
CA PRO A 225 -3.14 -5.34 -25.47
C PRO A 225 -2.93 -4.35 -26.63
N GLY A 226 -3.37 -4.74 -27.83
CA GLY A 226 -3.19 -3.94 -29.05
C GLY A 226 -1.94 -4.30 -29.86
N ASP A 227 -1.06 -5.14 -29.35
CA ASP A 227 0.00 -5.75 -30.14
C ASP A 227 -0.56 -6.75 -31.17
N GLU A 228 0.03 -6.81 -32.36
CA GLU A 228 -0.40 -7.71 -33.45
C GLU A 228 -0.41 -9.19 -33.06
N LEU A 229 0.53 -9.60 -32.20
CA LEU A 229 0.64 -10.99 -31.74
C LEU A 229 -0.16 -11.25 -30.45
N TYR A 230 -0.82 -10.23 -29.90
CA TYR A 230 -1.66 -10.39 -28.73
C TYR A 230 -2.91 -11.21 -29.10
N PRO A 231 -3.20 -12.32 -28.40
CA PRO A 231 -4.36 -13.16 -28.69
C PRO A 231 -5.67 -12.41 -28.44
N GLU A 232 -6.67 -12.69 -29.27
CA GLU A 232 -8.00 -12.07 -29.15
C GLU A 232 -8.71 -12.45 -27.84
N ASP A 233 -8.49 -13.68 -27.34
CA ASP A 233 -9.05 -14.21 -26.09
C ASP A 233 -7.92 -14.78 -25.22
N PRO A 234 -7.28 -13.95 -24.38
CA PRO A 234 -6.17 -14.38 -23.53
C PRO A 234 -6.65 -15.15 -22.29
N ASP A 235 -5.86 -16.13 -21.85
CA ASP A 235 -6.14 -16.91 -20.63
C ASP A 235 -5.92 -16.07 -19.36
N TYR A 236 -6.99 -15.43 -18.88
CA TYR A 236 -6.96 -14.62 -17.66
C TYR A 236 -6.92 -15.45 -16.37
N THR A 237 -7.29 -16.74 -16.41
CA THR A 237 -7.39 -17.59 -15.21
C THR A 237 -6.16 -18.45 -15.00
N GLY A 238 -5.36 -18.66 -16.06
CA GLY A 238 -4.21 -19.57 -16.07
C GLY A 238 -4.63 -21.05 -16.17
N GLU A 239 -5.92 -21.35 -16.32
CA GLU A 239 -6.42 -22.73 -16.38
C GLU A 239 -6.07 -23.42 -17.70
N MET A 240 -5.92 -22.65 -18.78
CA MET A 240 -5.59 -23.19 -20.10
C MET A 240 -4.11 -23.52 -20.23
N ASN A 241 -3.25 -23.06 -19.32
CA ASN A 241 -1.78 -23.24 -19.35
C ASN A 241 -1.18 -22.96 -20.73
N THR A 242 -1.71 -21.94 -21.42
CA THR A 242 -1.29 -21.66 -22.81
C THR A 242 0.09 -21.02 -22.79
N VAL A 243 1.10 -21.78 -23.22
CA VAL A 243 2.46 -21.27 -23.43
C VAL A 243 2.58 -20.81 -24.87
N MET A 244 2.78 -19.51 -25.09
CA MET A 244 3.06 -18.98 -26.42
C MET A 244 4.55 -19.10 -26.73
N SER A 245 4.90 -19.79 -27.81
CA SER A 245 6.28 -19.95 -28.27
C SER A 245 6.40 -19.91 -29.79
N THR A 246 7.56 -19.53 -30.29
CA THR A 246 7.89 -19.50 -31.71
C THR A 246 9.38 -19.82 -31.92
N ASP A 247 9.69 -20.48 -33.03
CA ASP A 247 11.08 -20.79 -33.43
C ASP A 247 11.78 -19.59 -34.11
N LYS A 248 11.07 -18.48 -34.31
CA LYS A 248 11.62 -17.26 -34.92
C LYS A 248 12.47 -16.47 -33.92
N MET A 249 13.49 -15.78 -34.45
CA MET A 249 14.23 -14.80 -33.68
C MET A 249 13.40 -13.53 -33.46
N VAL A 250 13.67 -12.81 -32.37
CA VAL A 250 13.02 -11.53 -32.09
C VAL A 250 13.17 -10.56 -33.26
N GLU A 251 14.36 -10.50 -33.89
CA GLU A 251 14.61 -9.59 -35.02
C GLU A 251 13.69 -9.86 -36.21
N ASP A 252 13.41 -11.13 -36.51
CA ASP A 252 12.50 -11.52 -37.60
C ASP A 252 11.05 -11.15 -37.26
N LEU A 253 10.64 -11.38 -36.01
CA LEU A 253 9.31 -10.97 -35.52
C LEU A 253 9.11 -9.45 -35.58
N MET A 254 10.17 -8.67 -35.40
CA MET A 254 10.14 -7.21 -35.52
C MET A 254 10.12 -6.72 -36.98
N LYS A 255 10.64 -7.51 -37.94
CA LYS A 255 10.61 -7.19 -39.37
C LYS A 255 9.27 -7.54 -40.03
N GLU A 256 8.66 -8.64 -39.59
CA GLU A 256 7.37 -9.11 -40.11
C GLU A 256 6.18 -8.33 -39.55
N GLY A 257 6.27 -7.93 -38.29
CA GLY A 257 5.21 -7.20 -37.60
C GLY A 257 5.11 -5.73 -38.03
N SER A 258 3.92 -5.17 -37.91
CA SER A 258 3.63 -3.77 -38.21
C SER A 258 3.04 -3.01 -37.02
N THR A 259 2.35 -3.72 -36.12
CA THR A 259 1.68 -3.14 -34.96
C THR A 259 2.29 -3.70 -33.67
N PHE A 260 2.87 -2.80 -32.87
CA PHE A 260 3.65 -3.13 -31.69
C PHE A 260 3.06 -2.48 -30.45
N HIS A 261 2.93 -3.30 -29.41
CA HIS A 261 2.79 -2.90 -28.03
C HIS A 261 3.42 -3.99 -27.17
N ARG A 262 4.76 -4.00 -27.10
CA ARG A 262 5.51 -5.11 -26.50
C ARG A 262 6.78 -4.66 -25.81
N ILE A 263 7.23 -5.47 -24.85
CA ILE A 263 8.54 -5.36 -24.21
C ILE A 263 9.37 -6.58 -24.62
N VAL A 264 10.48 -6.35 -25.30
CA VAL A 264 11.46 -7.39 -25.59
C VAL A 264 12.41 -7.51 -24.39
N ILE A 265 12.54 -8.72 -23.87
CA ILE A 265 13.37 -9.07 -22.71
C ILE A 265 14.48 -9.98 -23.21
N LYS A 266 15.68 -9.43 -23.39
CA LYS A 266 16.86 -10.25 -23.74
C LYS A 266 17.48 -10.88 -22.51
N ASN A 267 17.52 -10.14 -21.40
CA ASN A 267 17.92 -10.63 -20.08
C ASN A 267 17.38 -9.72 -18.97
N ILE A 268 17.68 -10.04 -17.71
CA ILE A 268 17.14 -9.34 -16.51
C ILE A 268 17.46 -7.83 -16.49
N ASN A 269 18.51 -7.40 -17.20
CA ASN A 269 18.99 -6.02 -17.24
C ASN A 269 18.89 -5.41 -18.65
N SER A 270 18.19 -6.08 -19.57
CA SER A 270 18.12 -5.68 -20.99
C SER A 270 16.69 -5.77 -21.47
N LEU A 271 16.06 -4.59 -21.55
CA LEU A 271 14.69 -4.39 -21.95
C LEU A 271 14.62 -3.41 -23.12
N ALA A 272 13.77 -3.70 -24.10
CA ALA A 272 13.45 -2.76 -25.16
C ALA A 272 11.93 -2.66 -25.34
N LEU A 273 11.42 -1.43 -25.28
CA LEU A 273 10.00 -1.13 -25.33
C LEU A 273 9.61 -0.62 -26.72
N TYR A 274 8.63 -1.28 -27.33
CA TYR A 274 8.12 -0.94 -28.66
C TYR A 274 6.62 -0.68 -28.57
N VAL A 275 6.19 0.53 -28.95
CA VAL A 275 4.79 0.93 -28.94
C VAL A 275 4.52 1.88 -30.10
N ASN A 276 3.60 1.51 -31.00
CA ASN A 276 3.19 2.36 -32.13
C ASN A 276 1.67 2.42 -32.33
N ILE A 277 0.90 1.90 -31.37
CA ILE A 277 -0.56 1.97 -31.36
C ILE A 277 -1.06 3.33 -30.88
N GLN A 278 -2.32 3.68 -31.16
CA GLN A 278 -2.96 4.81 -30.48
C GLN A 278 -3.36 4.40 -29.06
N ALA A 279 -2.96 5.20 -28.06
CA ALA A 279 -3.36 4.96 -26.68
C ALA A 279 -4.89 5.09 -26.50
N LYS A 280 -5.51 4.09 -25.88
CA LYS A 280 -6.95 4.10 -25.59
C LYS A 280 -7.28 5.06 -24.45
N TYR A 281 -8.55 5.44 -24.39
CA TYR A 281 -9.12 6.29 -23.34
C TYR A 281 -8.46 7.66 -23.21
N LYS A 282 -7.76 8.18 -24.24
CA LYS A 282 -6.88 9.38 -24.24
C LYS A 282 -5.57 9.23 -23.46
N HIS A 283 -5.15 7.99 -23.14
CA HIS A 283 -3.95 7.76 -22.33
C HIS A 283 -2.70 8.12 -23.14
N MET A 284 -1.55 7.70 -22.63
CA MET A 284 -0.26 8.10 -23.13
C MET A 284 0.61 6.85 -23.23
N ASN A 285 1.17 6.63 -24.40
CA ASN A 285 2.13 5.58 -24.61
C ASN A 285 3.48 5.98 -24.00
N PRO A 286 4.26 4.99 -23.54
CA PRO A 286 5.60 5.24 -23.08
C PRO A 286 6.53 5.64 -24.22
N LEU A 287 7.62 6.34 -23.86
CA LEU A 287 8.71 6.56 -24.79
C LEU A 287 9.36 5.22 -25.14
N MET A 288 9.65 4.99 -26.42
CA MET A 288 10.35 3.79 -26.87
C MET A 288 11.82 3.86 -26.46
N ILE A 289 12.19 3.12 -25.42
CA ILE A 289 13.54 3.08 -24.85
C ILE A 289 14.10 1.67 -24.99
N ASN A 290 15.36 1.58 -25.42
CA ASN A 290 16.15 0.36 -25.48
C ASN A 290 17.36 0.50 -24.56
N THR A 291 17.49 -0.40 -23.58
CA THR A 291 18.56 -0.32 -22.57
C THR A 291 19.91 -0.86 -23.04
N ASP A 292 19.96 -1.58 -24.17
CA ASP A 292 21.21 -2.06 -24.77
C ASP A 292 21.95 -0.99 -25.57
N CYS A 293 21.26 0.07 -25.96
CA CYS A 293 21.81 1.08 -26.85
C CYS A 293 22.38 2.23 -26.02
N SER A 294 23.70 2.46 -26.14
CA SER A 294 24.37 3.66 -25.61
C SER A 294 24.10 4.91 -26.44
N ASP A 295 23.26 4.84 -27.47
CA ASP A 295 23.06 5.94 -28.41
C ASP A 295 22.12 7.00 -27.85
N TYR A 296 22.75 8.07 -27.38
CA TYR A 296 22.19 9.37 -27.01
C TYR A 296 21.48 10.12 -28.16
N ASN A 297 21.04 9.45 -29.23
CA ASN A 297 20.54 10.12 -30.44
C ASN A 297 19.30 9.42 -31.04
N SER A 298 18.16 9.55 -30.37
CA SER A 298 16.88 9.71 -31.09
C SER A 298 16.06 10.79 -30.39
N ARG A 299 16.42 12.03 -30.77
CA ARG A 299 15.73 13.31 -30.61
C ARG A 299 14.39 13.31 -29.86
N LEU A 300 14.42 13.98 -28.70
CA LEU A 300 13.40 14.96 -28.27
C LEU A 300 12.94 15.87 -29.42
#